data_AF-A0A952X477-F1
#
_entry.id   AF-A0A952X477-F1
#
_cell.length_a   1.000
_cell.length_b   1.000
_cell.length_c   1.000
_cell.angle_alpha   90.00
_cell.angle_beta   90.00
_cell.angle_gamma   90.00
#
_symmetry.space_group_name_H-M   'P 1'
#
loop_
_entity.id
_entity.type
_entity.pdbx_description
1 polymer ?
#
loop_
_entity_poly.entity_id
_entity_poly.type
_entity_poly.pdbx_seq_one_letter_code
_entity_poly.pdbx_strand_id
1 'polypeptide(L)'
;MSGDSGSSPGGRFPRHRLALALAASWIAVLTALAALTANPVTLNVLQVLRASSDGGVVSATVMNAAEERCRVDEVLAGGQRSAVAGLKPGDEIRVRELQRIGAAEGRAYVFPLQRGRNESFLVMPTELPNRQPLIYPDGPAARQQLKTILRAVSDEAPAAPVR
;
A
#
# COMPACT_ATOMS: atom_id res chain seq x y z
N MET A 1 42.29 55.30 48.30
CA MET A 1 41.63 55.45 46.98
C MET A 1 41.09 54.09 46.61
N SER A 2 39.78 53.93 46.77
CA SER A 2 39.05 52.69 46.58
C SER A 2 38.63 52.59 45.13
N GLY A 3 39.07 51.54 44.43
CA GLY A 3 38.56 51.15 43.13
C GLY A 3 37.94 49.77 43.25
N ASP A 4 36.68 49.73 43.69
CA ASP A 4 35.91 48.49 43.79
C ASP A 4 35.25 48.22 42.43
N SER A 5 35.92 47.41 41.61
CA SER A 5 35.46 47.02 40.28
C SER A 5 34.41 45.92 40.42
N GLY A 6 33.15 46.33 40.40
CA GLY A 6 31.98 45.46 40.43
C GLY A 6 32.06 44.34 39.39
N SER A 7 32.25 43.12 39.89
CA SER A 7 32.22 41.90 39.09
C SER A 7 30.76 41.54 38.80
N SER A 8 30.25 41.90 37.63
CA SER A 8 28.93 41.45 37.17
C SER A 8 28.91 39.91 37.13
N PRO A 9 28.00 39.24 37.86
CA PRO A 9 27.83 37.80 37.75
C PRO A 9 27.23 37.50 36.38
N GLY A 10 28.11 37.27 35.40
CA GLY A 10 27.73 36.82 34.06
C GLY A 10 26.96 35.52 34.18
N GLY A 11 25.63 35.60 34.05
CA GLY A 11 24.72 34.47 34.06
C GLY A 11 25.17 33.47 33.01
N ARG A 12 25.85 32.41 33.46
CA ARG A 12 26.23 31.28 32.61
C ARG A 12 24.94 30.56 32.23
N PHE A 13 24.31 31.00 31.14
CA PHE A 13 23.23 30.27 30.52
C PHE A 13 23.69 28.81 30.36
N PRO A 14 22.91 27.84 30.85
CA PRO A 14 23.33 26.45 30.88
C PRO A 14 23.37 25.91 29.45
N ARG A 15 24.53 26.03 28.79
CA ARG A 15 24.79 25.58 27.41
C ARG A 15 24.34 24.12 27.17
N HIS A 16 24.37 23.30 28.21
CA HIS A 16 23.88 21.92 28.19
C HIS A 16 22.36 21.81 27.95
N ARG A 17 21.54 22.73 28.47
CA ARG A 17 20.09 22.73 28.24
C ARG A 17 19.76 23.07 26.79
N LEU A 18 20.51 24.00 26.18
CA LEU A 18 20.34 24.34 24.76
C LEU A 18 20.70 23.14 23.87
N ALA A 19 21.83 22.48 24.14
CA ALA A 19 22.24 21.28 23.42
C ALA A 19 21.21 20.16 23.54
N LEU A 20 20.65 19.94 24.75
CA LEU A 20 19.62 18.95 24.99
C LEU A 20 18.32 19.28 24.24
N ALA A 21 17.88 20.55 24.26
CA ALA A 21 16.69 20.99 23.54
C ALA A 21 16.85 20.82 22.03
N LEU A 22 18.03 21.15 21.49
CA LEU A 22 18.34 20.96 20.07
C LEU A 22 18.35 19.48 19.70
N ALA A 23 18.97 18.62 20.51
CA ALA A 23 18.97 17.18 20.28
C ALA A 23 17.55 16.58 20.35
N ALA A 24 16.74 16.97 21.33
CA ALA A 24 15.36 16.52 21.45
C ALA A 24 14.50 16.98 20.27
N SER A 25 14.65 18.24 19.85
CA SER A 25 13.98 18.77 18.66
C SER A 25 14.40 18.02 17.40
N TRP A 26 15.68 17.69 17.27
CA TRP A 26 16.21 16.94 16.13
C TRP A 26 15.65 15.53 16.05
N ILE A 27 15.63 14.81 17.19
CA ILE A 27 15.05 13.47 17.28
C ILE A 27 13.56 13.51 16.90
N ALA A 28 12.80 14.48 17.41
CA ALA A 28 11.39 14.63 17.08
C ALA A 28 11.15 14.82 15.57
N VAL A 29 11.98 15.64 14.91
CA VAL A 29 11.92 15.84 13.45
C VAL A 29 12.24 14.54 12.70
N LEU A 30 13.28 13.80 13.11
CA LEU A 30 13.62 12.51 12.50
C LEU A 30 12.51 11.47 12.68
N THR A 31 11.90 11.40 13.86
CA THR A 31 10.76 10.50 14.12
C THR A 31 9.56 10.86 13.24
N ALA A 32 9.25 12.15 13.09
CA ALA A 32 8.18 12.60 12.22
C ALA A 32 8.45 12.23 10.74
N LEU A 33 9.68 12.46 10.26
CA LEU A 33 10.09 12.06 8.91
C LEU A 33 10.03 10.55 8.71
N ALA A 34 10.47 9.77 9.69
CA ALA A 34 10.37 8.32 9.64
C ALA A 34 8.90 7.88 9.55
N ALA A 35 8.01 8.43 10.38
CA ALA A 35 6.58 8.11 10.33
C ALA A 35 5.94 8.47 8.98
N LEU A 36 6.35 9.57 8.36
CA LEU A 36 5.86 10.01 7.05
C LEU A 36 6.43 9.18 5.89
N THR A 37 7.63 8.63 6.02
CA THR A 37 8.29 7.82 4.98
C THR A 37 8.10 6.31 5.17
N ALA A 38 7.55 5.88 6.31
CA ALA A 38 7.60 4.50 6.77
C ALA A 38 6.88 3.46 5.91
N ASN A 39 6.08 3.81 4.89
CA ASN A 39 5.74 2.92 3.77
C ASN A 39 4.72 3.61 2.85
N PRO A 40 5.13 4.30 1.78
CA PRO A 40 4.23 4.46 0.66
C PRO A 40 3.83 3.07 0.18
N VAL A 41 2.52 2.80 0.12
CA VAL A 41 1.99 1.58 -0.49
C VAL A 41 2.35 1.65 -1.96
N THR A 42 3.46 1.03 -2.36
CA THR A 42 3.91 0.98 -3.75
C THR A 42 3.34 -0.30 -4.37
N LEU A 43 2.44 -0.14 -5.33
CA LEU A 43 1.89 -1.27 -6.07
C LEU A 43 2.97 -1.92 -6.93
N ASN A 44 3.07 -3.25 -6.91
CA ASN A 44 3.89 -3.98 -7.87
C ASN A 44 3.23 -3.91 -9.25
N VAL A 45 3.79 -3.08 -10.12
CA VAL A 45 3.30 -2.83 -11.49
C VAL A 45 3.09 -4.14 -12.23
N LEU A 46 4.11 -5.02 -12.29
CA LEU A 46 4.04 -6.29 -13.04
C LEU A 46 2.90 -7.19 -12.55
N GLN A 47 2.67 -7.26 -11.25
CA GLN A 47 1.57 -8.03 -10.66
C GLN A 47 0.20 -7.47 -11.09
N VAL A 48 0.04 -6.14 -11.04
CA VAL A 48 -1.19 -5.44 -11.46
C VAL A 48 -1.44 -5.63 -12.96
N LEU A 49 -0.39 -5.54 -13.78
CA LEU A 49 -0.49 -5.72 -15.23
C LEU A 49 -0.96 -7.12 -15.58
N ARG A 50 -0.27 -8.14 -15.06
CA ARG A 50 -0.64 -9.55 -15.28
C ARG A 50 -2.07 -9.82 -14.81
N ALA A 51 -2.43 -9.32 -13.64
CA ALA A 51 -3.80 -9.44 -13.13
C ALA A 51 -4.82 -8.77 -14.06
N SER A 52 -4.54 -7.57 -14.56
CA SER A 52 -5.45 -6.84 -15.44
C SER A 52 -5.69 -7.55 -16.79
N SER A 53 -4.67 -8.26 -17.30
CA SER A 53 -4.76 -9.03 -18.55
C SER A 53 -5.50 -10.36 -18.39
N ASP A 54 -5.10 -11.18 -17.42
CA ASP A 54 -5.54 -12.59 -17.33
C ASP A 54 -6.59 -12.85 -16.24
N GLY A 55 -6.73 -11.94 -15.28
CA GLY A 55 -7.40 -12.19 -14.01
C GLY A 55 -8.37 -11.09 -13.62
N GLY A 56 -7.93 -10.14 -12.82
CA GLY A 56 -8.63 -8.89 -12.54
C GLY A 56 -8.07 -8.21 -11.33
N VAL A 57 -8.45 -6.97 -11.09
CA VAL A 57 -8.13 -6.25 -9.87
C VAL A 57 -9.44 -5.83 -9.21
N VAL A 58 -9.62 -6.20 -7.95
CA VAL A 58 -10.81 -5.85 -7.17
C VAL A 58 -10.41 -5.17 -5.87
N SER A 59 -11.23 -4.26 -5.37
CA SER A 59 -11.25 -3.93 -3.95
C SER A 59 -12.23 -4.87 -3.26
N ALA A 60 -11.79 -5.52 -2.18
CA ALA A 60 -12.65 -6.38 -1.38
C ALA A 60 -12.31 -6.28 0.12
N THR A 61 -13.34 -6.42 0.95
CA THR A 61 -13.22 -6.47 2.40
C THR A 61 -13.11 -7.93 2.85
N VAL A 62 -12.10 -8.22 3.67
CA VAL A 62 -11.92 -9.55 4.26
C VAL A 62 -12.99 -9.75 5.32
N MET A 63 -13.91 -10.69 5.09
CA MET A 63 -14.99 -11.00 6.02
C MET A 63 -14.53 -12.01 7.07
N ASN A 64 -13.82 -13.05 6.63
CA ASN A 64 -13.25 -14.08 7.48
C ASN A 64 -11.98 -14.62 6.82
N ALA A 65 -10.82 -14.43 7.45
CA ALA A 65 -9.53 -14.80 6.89
C ALA A 65 -9.30 -16.32 6.96
N ALA A 66 -9.83 -16.99 8.00
CA ALA A 66 -9.74 -18.44 8.17
C ALA A 66 -10.58 -19.22 7.14
N GLU A 67 -11.75 -18.68 6.78
CA GLU A 67 -12.66 -19.25 5.78
C GLU A 67 -12.36 -18.79 4.35
N GLU A 68 -11.30 -17.98 4.16
CA GLU A 68 -10.92 -17.45 2.85
C GLU A 68 -12.01 -16.56 2.21
N ARG A 69 -12.89 -15.94 3.01
CA ARG A 69 -14.06 -15.19 2.51
C ARG A 69 -13.81 -13.68 2.47
N CYS A 70 -14.06 -13.11 1.30
CA CYS A 70 -14.06 -11.67 1.07
C CYS A 70 -15.38 -11.22 0.45
N ARG A 71 -15.79 -9.99 0.71
CA ARG A 71 -16.88 -9.32 0.01
C ARG A 71 -16.30 -8.31 -0.95
N VAL A 72 -16.69 -8.39 -2.23
CA VAL A 72 -16.26 -7.44 -3.26
C VAL A 72 -16.88 -6.08 -2.96
N ASP A 73 -16.05 -5.06 -2.82
CA ASP A 73 -16.51 -3.68 -2.68
C ASP A 73 -16.55 -3.00 -4.06
N GLU A 74 -15.57 -3.27 -4.92
CA GLU A 74 -15.50 -2.70 -6.27
C GLU A 74 -14.63 -3.56 -7.21
N VAL A 75 -14.99 -3.61 -8.49
CA VAL A 75 -14.12 -4.16 -9.55
C VAL A 75 -13.35 -3.02 -10.19
N LEU A 76 -12.03 -2.99 -9.99
CA LEU A 76 -11.16 -1.87 -10.38
C LEU A 76 -10.55 -2.05 -11.77
N ALA A 77 -10.28 -3.30 -12.18
CA ALA A 77 -9.79 -3.64 -13.51
C ALA A 77 -10.17 -5.08 -13.89
N GLY A 78 -10.41 -5.31 -15.18
CA GLY A 78 -10.69 -6.64 -15.72
C GLY A 78 -11.44 -6.54 -17.05
N GLY A 79 -10.95 -7.23 -18.07
CA GLY A 79 -11.65 -7.34 -19.36
C GLY A 79 -12.83 -8.33 -19.30
N GLN A 80 -13.59 -8.43 -20.39
CA GLN A 80 -14.73 -9.37 -20.49
C GLN A 80 -14.33 -10.86 -20.35
N ARG A 81 -13.05 -11.19 -20.57
CA ARG A 81 -12.51 -12.55 -20.43
C ARG A 81 -11.76 -12.77 -19.10
N SER A 82 -11.73 -11.76 -18.25
CA SER A 82 -10.98 -11.77 -17.01
C SER A 82 -11.65 -12.71 -15.98
N ALA A 83 -10.88 -13.26 -15.04
CA ALA A 83 -11.38 -14.12 -13.97
C ALA A 83 -12.50 -13.47 -13.14
N VAL A 84 -12.48 -12.13 -13.03
CA VAL A 84 -13.45 -11.32 -12.29
C VAL A 84 -14.64 -10.88 -13.16
N ALA A 85 -14.72 -11.32 -14.41
CA ALA A 85 -15.84 -11.00 -15.30
C ALA A 85 -17.15 -11.49 -14.68
N GLY A 86 -18.08 -10.56 -14.46
CA GLY A 86 -19.39 -10.84 -13.88
C GLY A 86 -19.49 -10.62 -12.36
N LEU A 87 -18.37 -10.41 -11.66
CA LEU A 87 -18.41 -9.98 -10.26
C LEU A 87 -19.02 -8.58 -10.13
N LYS A 88 -19.80 -8.38 -9.09
CA LYS A 88 -20.44 -7.11 -8.74
C LYS A 88 -20.10 -6.69 -7.31
N PRO A 89 -20.16 -5.38 -6.99
CA PRO A 89 -20.14 -4.92 -5.61
C PRO A 89 -21.19 -5.64 -4.76
N GLY A 90 -20.76 -6.15 -3.60
CA GLY A 90 -21.57 -6.94 -2.68
C GLY A 90 -21.42 -8.46 -2.83
N ASP A 91 -20.87 -8.95 -3.95
CA ASP A 91 -20.65 -10.38 -4.14
C ASP A 91 -19.65 -10.93 -3.11
N GLU A 92 -19.90 -12.14 -2.63
CA GLU A 92 -18.94 -12.87 -1.81
C GLU A 92 -18.07 -13.76 -2.67
N ILE A 93 -16.77 -13.67 -2.47
CA ILE A 93 -15.76 -14.46 -3.17
C ILE A 93 -14.87 -15.20 -2.18
N ARG A 94 -14.33 -16.33 -2.62
CA ARG A 94 -13.29 -17.04 -1.87
C ARG A 94 -11.92 -16.69 -2.43
N VAL A 95 -11.09 -16.02 -1.65
CA VAL A 95 -9.70 -15.71 -2.01
C VAL A 95 -8.80 -16.62 -1.18
N ARG A 96 -8.03 -17.51 -1.81
CA ARG A 96 -7.26 -18.49 -1.03
C ARG A 96 -6.07 -17.86 -0.33
N GLU A 97 -5.65 -18.50 0.76
CA GLU A 97 -4.44 -18.21 1.51
C GLU A 97 -4.40 -16.82 2.19
N LEU A 98 -5.57 -16.24 2.53
CA LEU A 98 -5.66 -14.92 3.18
C LEU A 98 -4.81 -14.79 4.44
N GLN A 99 -4.82 -15.80 5.31
CA GLN A 99 -3.97 -15.81 6.51
C GLN A 99 -2.48 -15.81 6.16
N ARG A 100 -2.11 -16.59 5.13
CA ARG A 100 -0.70 -16.73 4.71
C ARG A 100 -0.15 -15.40 4.22
N ILE A 101 -0.94 -14.64 3.46
CA ILE A 101 -0.56 -13.34 2.89
C ILE A 101 -0.76 -12.15 3.84
N GLY A 102 -1.13 -12.41 5.10
CA GLY A 102 -1.26 -11.37 6.14
C GLY A 102 -2.49 -10.47 6.00
N ALA A 103 -3.57 -10.95 5.39
CA ALA A 103 -4.82 -10.23 5.29
C ALA A 103 -5.52 -10.19 6.66
N ALA A 104 -5.96 -9.01 7.11
CA ALA A 104 -6.67 -8.84 8.37
C ALA A 104 -8.18 -8.73 8.14
N GLU A 105 -8.95 -9.38 9.02
CA GLU A 105 -10.42 -9.34 8.99
C GLU A 105 -10.95 -7.91 9.20
N GLY A 106 -12.05 -7.60 8.52
CA GLY A 106 -12.69 -6.29 8.52
C GLY A 106 -11.94 -5.21 7.74
N ARG A 107 -10.80 -5.53 7.11
CA ARG A 107 -10.04 -4.57 6.29
C ARG A 107 -10.29 -4.78 4.80
N ALA A 108 -10.36 -3.65 4.09
CA ALA A 108 -10.43 -3.61 2.64
C ALA A 108 -9.02 -3.63 2.03
N TYR A 109 -8.86 -4.44 0.98
CA TYR A 109 -7.63 -4.55 0.23
C TYR A 109 -7.91 -4.51 -1.27
N VAL A 110 -6.95 -3.98 -2.02
CA VAL A 110 -6.84 -4.16 -3.46
C VAL A 110 -6.18 -5.52 -3.72
N PHE A 111 -6.94 -6.42 -4.32
CA PHE A 111 -6.53 -7.76 -4.68
C PHE A 111 -6.32 -7.86 -6.20
N PRO A 112 -5.07 -8.05 -6.67
CA PRO A 112 -4.79 -8.56 -8.00
C PRO A 112 -5.12 -10.05 -7.99
N LEU A 113 -6.20 -10.45 -8.64
CA LEU A 113 -6.72 -11.81 -8.62
C LEU A 113 -6.44 -12.54 -9.93
N GLN A 114 -6.34 -13.86 -9.83
CA GLN A 114 -6.42 -14.80 -10.94
C GLN A 114 -7.39 -15.93 -10.58
N ARG A 115 -7.92 -16.63 -11.58
CA ARG A 115 -8.85 -17.73 -11.32
C ARG A 115 -8.10 -18.91 -10.70
N GLY A 116 -8.56 -19.33 -9.53
CA GLY A 116 -8.11 -20.54 -8.85
C GLY A 116 -8.92 -21.77 -9.28
N ARG A 117 -8.76 -22.85 -8.52
CA ARG A 117 -9.56 -24.08 -8.68
C ARG A 117 -10.90 -23.94 -7.95
N ASN A 118 -11.93 -24.66 -8.39
CA ASN A 118 -13.24 -24.73 -7.71
C ASN A 118 -13.87 -23.36 -7.44
N GLU A 119 -13.84 -22.46 -8.44
CA GLU A 119 -14.42 -21.11 -8.35
C GLU A 119 -13.82 -20.19 -7.28
N SER A 120 -12.70 -20.60 -6.68
CA SER A 120 -11.90 -19.72 -5.82
C SER A 120 -11.02 -18.80 -6.65
N PHE A 121 -10.57 -17.72 -6.03
CA PHE A 121 -9.58 -16.79 -6.54
C PHE A 121 -8.25 -16.99 -5.83
N LEU A 122 -7.17 -16.74 -6.55
CA LEU A 122 -5.83 -16.67 -6.00
C LEU A 122 -5.30 -15.26 -6.19
N VAL A 123 -4.51 -14.76 -5.24
CA VAL A 123 -3.76 -13.53 -5.45
C VAL A 123 -2.67 -13.80 -6.48
N MET A 124 -2.57 -12.94 -7.50
CA MET A 124 -1.59 -13.03 -8.57
C MET A 124 -0.18 -13.11 -7.97
N PRO A 125 0.65 -14.11 -8.30
CA PRO A 125 2.00 -14.23 -7.74
C PRO A 125 2.87 -13.03 -8.12
N THR A 126 3.83 -12.72 -7.26
CA THR A 126 4.88 -11.72 -7.52
C THR A 126 6.14 -12.41 -8.05
N GLU A 127 6.92 -11.72 -8.88
CA GLU A 127 8.23 -12.19 -9.34
C GLU A 127 9.35 -11.99 -8.30
N LEU A 128 9.03 -11.42 -7.14
CA LEU A 128 10.04 -11.17 -6.11
C LEU A 128 10.51 -12.52 -5.51
N PRO A 129 11.84 -12.72 -5.36
CA PRO A 129 12.41 -13.98 -4.90
C PRO A 129 11.92 -14.34 -3.48
N ASN A 130 11.45 -15.58 -3.29
CA ASN A 130 10.93 -16.13 -2.03
C ASN A 130 9.79 -15.31 -1.38
N ARG A 131 9.00 -14.57 -2.16
CA ARG A 131 7.95 -13.70 -1.62
C ARG A 131 6.57 -14.28 -1.82
N GLN A 132 5.75 -14.12 -0.80
CA GLN A 132 4.32 -14.36 -0.87
C GLN A 132 3.66 -13.34 -1.82
N PRO A 133 2.50 -13.69 -2.42
CA PRO A 133 1.71 -12.73 -3.17
C PRO A 133 1.41 -11.49 -2.34
N LEU A 134 1.52 -10.31 -2.96
CA LEU A 134 1.29 -9.04 -2.30
C LEU A 134 -0.18 -8.61 -2.46
N ILE A 135 -0.75 -8.14 -1.35
CA ILE A 135 -2.03 -7.44 -1.31
C ILE A 135 -1.79 -6.04 -0.76
N TYR A 136 -2.63 -5.09 -1.15
CA TYR A 136 -2.41 -3.68 -0.83
C TYR A 136 -3.61 -3.15 -0.05
N PRO A 137 -3.43 -2.45 1.07
CA PRO A 137 -4.53 -1.81 1.77
C PRO A 137 -5.30 -0.90 0.81
N ASP A 138 -6.64 -0.98 0.82
CA ASP A 138 -7.44 -0.12 -0.03
C ASP A 138 -7.47 1.30 0.57
N GLY A 139 -6.77 2.22 -0.08
CA GLY A 139 -6.68 3.61 0.32
C GLY A 139 -6.50 4.53 -0.87
N PRO A 140 -6.69 5.85 -0.69
CA PRO A 140 -6.65 6.82 -1.79
C PRO A 140 -5.34 6.78 -2.59
N ALA A 141 -4.21 6.63 -1.90
CA ALA A 141 -2.89 6.54 -2.54
C ALA A 141 -2.74 5.28 -3.41
N ALA A 142 -3.17 4.11 -2.93
CA ALA A 142 -3.13 2.86 -3.69
C ALA A 142 -4.04 2.95 -4.92
N ARG A 143 -5.25 3.49 -4.78
CA ARG A 143 -6.18 3.71 -5.90
C ARG A 143 -5.63 4.68 -6.95
N GLN A 144 -5.00 5.77 -6.50
CA GLN A 144 -4.37 6.72 -7.41
C GLN A 144 -3.21 6.08 -8.18
N GLN A 145 -2.34 5.31 -7.51
CA GLN A 145 -1.27 4.57 -8.18
C GLN A 145 -1.84 3.55 -9.17
N LEU A 146 -2.86 2.79 -8.78
CA LEU A 146 -3.51 1.81 -9.67
C LEU A 146 -4.03 2.49 -10.93
N LYS A 147 -4.73 3.62 -10.79
CA LYS A 147 -5.24 4.40 -11.92
C LYS A 147 -4.12 4.88 -12.83
N THR A 148 -2.99 5.33 -12.27
CA THR A 148 -1.81 5.74 -13.06
C THR A 148 -1.24 4.56 -13.84
N ILE A 149 -1.08 3.39 -13.21
CA ILE A 149 -0.58 2.18 -13.86
C ILE A 149 -1.51 1.76 -15.02
N LEU A 150 -2.82 1.69 -14.76
CA LEU A 150 -3.81 1.27 -15.77
C LEU A 150 -3.89 2.26 -16.95
N ARG A 151 -3.74 3.56 -16.69
CA ARG A 151 -3.69 4.58 -17.76
C ARG A 151 -2.45 4.44 -18.63
N ALA A 152 -1.27 4.32 -18.02
CA ALA A 152 -0.02 4.18 -18.75
C ALA A 152 -0.08 3.01 -19.75
N VAL A 153 -0.68 1.88 -19.33
CA VAL A 153 -0.88 0.70 -20.18
C VAL A 153 -1.87 0.94 -21.32
N SER A 154 -2.95 1.66 -21.03
CA SER A 154 -3.98 1.96 -22.03
C SER A 154 -3.42 2.88 -23.12
N ASP A 155 -2.54 3.81 -22.75
CA ASP A 155 -1.91 4.75 -23.67
C ASP A 155 -0.80 4.10 -24.51
N GLU A 156 -0.11 3.08 -23.97
CA GLU A 156 1.01 2.41 -24.63
C GLU A 156 0.55 1.29 -25.59
N ALA A 157 -0.71 0.84 -25.53
CA ALA A 157 -1.25 -0.13 -26.49
C ALA A 157 -1.33 0.50 -27.89
N PRO A 158 -0.41 0.17 -28.84
CA PRO A 158 -0.45 0.76 -30.17
C PRO A 158 -1.72 0.26 -30.87
N ALA A 159 -2.38 1.14 -31.63
CA ALA A 159 -3.42 0.72 -32.56
C ALA A 159 -2.86 -0.42 -33.41
N ALA A 160 -3.39 -1.63 -33.22
CA ALA A 160 -2.94 -2.79 -33.98
C ALA A 160 -2.99 -2.45 -35.48
N PRO A 161 -1.95 -2.78 -36.26
CA PRO A 161 -1.97 -2.50 -37.69
C PRO A 161 -3.18 -3.23 -38.29
N VAL A 162 -4.11 -2.43 -38.81
CA VAL A 162 -5.26 -2.93 -39.58
C VAL A 162 -4.68 -3.70 -40.76
N ARG A 163 -4.87 -5.02 -40.75
CA ARG A 163 -4.52 -5.90 -41.88
C ARG A 163 -5.67 -5.95 -42.88
#